data_AF-A0A2I4HPE6-F1
#
_entry.id   AF-A0A2I4HPE6-F1
#
_cell.length_a   1.000
_cell.length_b   1.000
_cell.length_c   1.000
_cell.angle_alpha   90.00
_cell.angle_beta   90.00
_cell.angle_gamma   90.00
#
_symmetry.space_group_name_H-M   'P 1'
#
loop_
_entity.id
_entity.type
_entity.pdbx_description
1 polymer ?
#
loop_
_entity_poly.entity_id
_entity_poly.type
_entity_poly.pdbx_seq_one_letter_code
_entity_poly.pdbx_strand_id
1 'polypeptide(L)'
;MDGKKVEGEIALAFGDLLRKLWAPGAAPVAPRLFKSKLARFAPQFSGYNQHDSQELLAFLLDGLHEDLNRVKCKPYIEAKDEDGTNARESFGS
;
A
#
# COMPACT_ATOMS: atom_id res chain seq x y z
N MET A 1 9.29 13.05 -5.14
CA MET A 1 9.93 11.76 -4.78
C MET A 1 9.48 10.73 -5.81
N ASP A 2 10.40 10.32 -6.67
CA ASP A 2 10.22 9.40 -7.79
C ASP A 2 9.66 8.02 -7.39
N GLY A 3 8.49 7.67 -7.94
CA GLY A 3 8.47 6.76 -9.10
C GLY A 3 8.87 5.28 -8.92
N LYS A 4 8.94 4.71 -7.72
CA LYS A 4 9.05 3.25 -7.59
C LYS A 4 7.67 2.60 -7.56
N LYS A 5 7.10 2.36 -8.75
CA LYS A 5 6.04 1.34 -8.93
C LYS A 5 6.65 0.03 -8.46
N VAL A 6 6.18 -0.48 -7.32
CA VAL A 6 6.63 -1.80 -6.90
C VAL A 6 5.75 -2.82 -7.59
N GLU A 7 6.36 -3.67 -8.39
CA GLU A 7 5.67 -4.59 -9.28
C GLU A 7 5.20 -5.84 -8.53
N GLY A 8 4.21 -5.72 -7.64
CA GLY A 8 3.59 -6.91 -7.06
C GLY A 8 4.48 -7.69 -6.08
N GLU A 9 5.61 -7.12 -5.63
CA GLU A 9 6.61 -7.87 -4.87
C GLU A 9 6.07 -8.37 -3.51
N ILE A 10 5.18 -7.60 -2.85
CA ILE A 10 4.55 -8.02 -1.60
C ILE A 10 3.54 -9.11 -1.87
N ALA A 11 2.70 -8.93 -2.90
CA ALA A 11 1.70 -9.93 -3.28
C ALA A 11 2.33 -11.28 -3.66
N LEU A 12 3.42 -11.27 -4.42
CA LEU A 12 4.16 -12.49 -4.79
C LEU A 12 4.77 -13.17 -3.57
N ALA A 13 5.49 -12.42 -2.72
CA ALA A 13 6.14 -12.97 -1.53
C ALA A 13 5.13 -13.52 -0.50
N PHE A 14 3.99 -12.85 -0.35
CA PHE A 14 2.90 -13.31 0.50
C PHE A 14 2.26 -14.58 -0.05
N GLY A 15 1.99 -14.64 -1.36
CA GLY A 15 1.47 -15.84 -2.02
C GLY A 15 2.40 -17.05 -1.90
N ASP A 16 3.73 -16.84 -2.04
CA ASP A 16 4.74 -17.88 -1.81
C ASP A 16 4.75 -18.38 -0.36
N LEU A 17 4.58 -17.48 0.62
CA LEU A 17 4.48 -17.85 2.02
C LEU A 17 3.23 -18.71 2.28
N LEU A 18 2.07 -18.30 1.76
CA LEU A 18 0.82 -19.05 1.90
C LEU A 18 0.93 -20.45 1.28
N ARG A 19 1.52 -20.58 0.08
CA ARG A 19 1.73 -21.89 -0.55
C ARG A 19 2.54 -22.84 0.32
N LYS A 20 3.57 -22.33 1.00
CA LYS A 20 4.42 -23.14 1.90
C LYS A 20 3.68 -23.53 3.18
N LEU A 21 2.87 -22.63 3.72
CA LEU A 21 2.07 -22.87 4.94
C LEU A 21 0.92 -23.86 4.71
N TRP A 22 0.28 -23.83 3.53
CA TRP A 22 -0.84 -24.71 3.17
C TRP A 22 -0.42 -26.02 2.48
N ALA A 23 0.89 -26.29 2.36
CA ALA A 23 1.36 -27.54 1.79
C ALA A 23 0.99 -28.74 2.70
N PRO A 24 0.56 -29.88 2.16
CA PRO A 24 0.33 -31.09 2.95
C PRO A 24 1.62 -31.51 3.67
N GLY A 25 1.54 -31.73 4.99
CA GLY A 25 2.73 -32.07 5.80
C GLY A 25 3.70 -30.90 6.02
N ALA A 26 3.25 -29.65 5.85
CA ALA A 26 4.09 -28.48 6.06
C ALA A 26 4.69 -28.44 7.48
N ALA A 27 6.02 -28.37 7.54
CA ALA A 27 6.77 -28.05 8.75
C ALA A 27 6.69 -26.54 9.04
N PRO A 28 7.02 -26.07 10.26
CA PRO A 28 7.08 -24.65 10.56
C PRO A 28 7.92 -23.86 9.56
N VAL A 29 7.32 -22.86 8.91
CA VAL A 29 7.98 -22.07 7.87
C VAL A 29 8.46 -20.75 8.45
N ALA A 30 9.76 -20.46 8.34
CA ALA A 30 10.30 -19.16 8.69
C ALA A 30 10.07 -18.16 7.53
N PRO A 31 9.31 -17.06 7.71
CA PRO A 31 8.94 -16.15 6.63
C PRO A 31 10.05 -15.13 6.29
N ARG A 32 11.31 -15.56 6.20
CA ARG A 32 12.47 -14.65 6.04
C ARG A 32 12.38 -13.79 4.78
N LEU A 33 11.97 -14.40 3.66
CA LEU A 33 11.81 -13.69 2.39
C LEU A 33 10.68 -12.65 2.47
N PHE A 34 9.52 -13.06 2.99
CA PHE A 34 8.39 -12.16 3.18
C PHE A 34 8.75 -10.99 4.12
N LYS A 35 9.38 -11.26 5.26
CA LYS A 35 9.85 -10.22 6.19
C LYS A 35 10.81 -9.24 5.52
N SER A 36 11.76 -9.73 4.72
CA SER A 36 12.71 -8.88 4.00
C SER A 36 12.02 -7.97 2.98
N LYS A 37 11.02 -8.50 2.26
CA LYS A 37 10.22 -7.70 1.32
C LYS A 37 9.39 -6.67 2.08
N LEU A 38 8.62 -7.07 3.09
CA LEU A 38 7.83 -6.19 3.94
C LEU A 38 8.66 -5.02 4.51
N ALA A 39 9.84 -5.31 5.04
CA ALA A 39 10.75 -4.30 5.59
C ALA A 39 11.23 -3.27 4.56
N ARG A 40 11.18 -3.56 3.25
CA ARG A 40 11.52 -2.60 2.19
C ARG A 40 10.42 -1.54 2.00
N PHE A 41 9.16 -1.90 2.28
CA PHE A 41 8.00 -1.02 2.10
C PHE A 41 7.62 -0.32 3.39
N ALA A 42 7.73 -1.03 4.51
CA ALA A 42 7.48 -0.53 5.84
C ALA A 42 8.76 -0.72 6.68
N PRO A 43 9.73 0.21 6.58
CA PRO A 43 11.01 0.13 7.28
C PRO A 43 10.88 -0.01 8.79
N GLN A 44 9.75 0.38 9.39
CA GLN A 44 9.52 0.15 10.81
C GLN A 44 9.58 -1.34 11.20
N PHE A 45 9.24 -2.26 10.29
CA PHE A 45 9.28 -3.71 10.54
C PHE A 45 10.64 -4.35 10.21
N SER A 46 11.66 -3.55 9.86
CA SER A 46 13.01 -4.06 9.58
C SER A 46 13.73 -4.60 10.83
N GLY A 47 13.32 -4.13 12.01
CA GLY A 47 13.87 -4.53 13.30
C GLY A 47 13.42 -5.91 13.77
N TYR A 48 13.83 -6.23 14.99
CA TYR A 48 13.39 -7.42 15.74
C TYR A 48 12.62 -7.04 17.01
N ASN A 49 12.17 -5.80 17.09
CA ASN A 49 11.36 -5.30 18.19
C ASN A 49 9.96 -5.92 18.12
N GLN A 50 9.23 -5.89 19.23
CA GLN A 50 7.80 -6.20 19.19
C GLN A 50 7.07 -5.06 18.49
N HIS A 51 6.11 -5.44 17.65
CA HIS A 51 5.29 -4.52 16.87
C HIS A 51 3.82 -4.82 17.13
N ASP A 52 2.98 -3.81 16.93
CA ASP A 52 1.53 -4.01 16.96
C ASP A 52 1.08 -4.80 15.73
N SER A 53 0.35 -5.89 15.97
CA SER A 53 -0.23 -6.72 14.92
C SER A 53 -1.23 -5.95 14.03
N GLN A 54 -1.91 -4.95 14.58
CA GLN A 54 -2.89 -4.14 13.85
C GLN A 54 -2.20 -3.21 12.85
N GLU A 55 -1.06 -2.63 13.23
CA GLU A 55 -0.23 -1.84 12.33
C GLU A 55 0.28 -2.71 11.18
N LEU A 56 0.84 -3.89 11.49
CA LEU A 56 1.30 -4.84 10.48
C LEU A 56 0.19 -5.22 9.49
N LEU A 57 -1.00 -5.51 10.00
CA LEU A 57 -2.15 -5.89 9.18
C LEU A 57 -2.58 -4.76 8.25
N ALA A 58 -2.62 -3.52 8.75
CA ALA A 58 -2.97 -2.35 7.94
C ALA A 58 -1.99 -2.18 6.76
N PHE A 59 -0.68 -2.25 7.03
CA PHE A 59 0.34 -2.15 5.98
C PHE A 59 0.26 -3.30 4.96
N LEU A 60 0.02 -4.52 5.44
CA LEU A 60 -0.09 -5.67 4.55
C LEU A 60 -1.30 -5.55 3.62
N LEU A 61 -2.45 -5.14 4.15
CA LEU A 61 -3.67 -4.96 3.37
C LEU A 61 -3.51 -3.85 2.33
N ASP A 62 -2.91 -2.73 2.71
CA ASP A 62 -2.64 -1.61 1.81
C ASP A 62 -1.68 -2.02 0.69
N GLY A 63 -0.54 -2.64 1.03
CA GLY A 63 0.43 -3.11 0.04
C GLY A 63 -0.14 -4.17 -0.91
N LEU A 64 -0.98 -5.10 -0.42
CA LEU A 64 -1.68 -6.06 -1.28
C LEU A 64 -2.72 -5.38 -2.18
N HIS A 65 -3.45 -4.39 -1.66
CA HIS A 65 -4.43 -3.66 -2.44
C HIS A 65 -3.76 -2.87 -3.56
N GLU A 66 -2.66 -2.17 -3.29
CA GLU A 66 -1.87 -1.46 -4.29
C GLU A 66 -1.30 -2.41 -5.36
N ASP A 67 -0.66 -3.51 -4.93
CA ASP A 67 -0.04 -4.49 -5.84
C ASP A 67 -1.05 -5.21 -6.74
N LEU A 68 -2.27 -5.45 -6.25
CA LEU A 68 -3.34 -6.16 -6.96
C LEU A 68 -4.35 -5.23 -7.63
N ASN A 69 -4.20 -3.91 -7.49
CA ASN A 69 -5.15 -2.96 -8.05
C ASN A 69 -5.17 -3.05 -9.58
N ARG A 70 -6.34 -3.43 -10.13
CA ARG A 70 -6.57 -3.55 -11.58
C ARG A 70 -6.78 -2.19 -12.25
N VAL A 71 -7.10 -1.15 -11.48
CA VAL A 71 -7.24 0.23 -11.98
C VAL A 71 -5.86 0.88 -12.01
N LYS A 72 -5.12 0.66 -13.09
CA LYS A 72 -3.76 1.23 -13.28
C LYS A 72 -3.76 2.69 -13.73
N CYS A 73 -4.89 3.18 -14.25
CA CYS A 73 -5.10 4.57 -14.63
C CYS A 73 -6.20 5.13 -13.73
N LYS A 74 -5.85 5.99 -12.77
CA LYS A 74 -6.84 6.84 -12.10
C LYS A 74 -7.39 7.78 -13.18
N PRO A 75 -8.70 7.77 -13.50
CA PRO A 75 -9.26 8.82 -14.34
C PRO A 75 -8.99 10.14 -13.64
N TYR A 76 -8.32 11.06 -14.34
CA TYR A 76 -8.15 12.43 -13.88
C TYR A 76 -9.54 13.04 -13.76
N ILE A 77 -10.00 13.23 -12.53
CA ILE A 77 -11.17 14.04 -12.24
C ILE A 77 -10.60 15.43 -11.97
N GLU A 78 -10.74 16.34 -12.94
CA GLU A 78 -10.59 17.76 -12.66
C GLU A 78 -11.50 18.07 -11.48
N ALA A 79 -10.91 18.45 -10.34
CA ALA A 79 -11.66 19.20 -9.37
C ALA A 79 -12.14 20.43 -10.12
N LYS A 80 -13.44 20.48 -10.41
CA LYS A 80 -14.07 21.68 -10.95
C LYS A 80 -13.77 22.76 -9.92
N ASP A 81 -12.84 23.66 -10.24
CA ASP A 81 -12.74 24.92 -9.55
C ASP A 81 -14.12 25.57 -9.71
N GLU A 82 -14.87 25.60 -8.62
CA GLU A 82 -16.10 26.37 -8.55
C GLU A 82 -15.68 27.83 -8.63
N ASP A 83 -15.67 28.34 -9.87
CA ASP A 83 -15.51 29.74 -10.25
C ASP A 83 -16.61 30.55 -9.56
N GLY A 84 -16.35 30.90 -8.32
CA GLY A 84 -17.12 31.84 -7.54
C GLY A 84 -16.85 33.26 -8.02
N THR A 85 -17.14 33.59 -9.29
CA THR A 85 -17.37 34.97 -9.68
C THR A 85 -18.66 35.45 -9.04
N ASN A 86 -18.59 35.86 -7.77
CA ASN A 86 -19.60 36.74 -7.21
C ASN A 86 -19.38 38.14 -7.79
N ALA A 87 -20.39 38.56 -8.55
CA ALA A 87 -20.42 39.78 -9.32
C ALA A 87 -20.16 41.02 -8.46
N ARG A 88 -19.55 42.01 -9.13
CA ARG A 88 -19.40 43.41 -8.72
C ARG A 88 -20.65 43.93 -7.99
N GLU A 89 -20.49 44.34 -6.74
CA GLU A 89 -21.29 45.45 -6.21
C GLU A 89 -20.34 46.62 -5.91
N SER A 90 -20.35 47.55 -6.85
CA SER A 90 -19.78 48.87 -6.71
C SER A 90 -20.77 49.71 -5.92
N PHE A 91 -20.42 50.18 -4.72
CA PHE A 91 -20.86 51.49 -4.24
C PHE A 91 -19.79 52.05 -3.30
N GLY A 92 -19.06 53.04 -3.82
CA GLY A 92 -18.38 54.00 -2.97
C GLY A 92 -19.43 54.91 -2.33
N SER A 93 -19.27 55.18 -1.04
CA SER A 93 -18.90 56.50 -0.51
C SER A 93 -18.61 56.38 0.98
#